data_AF-A0A7C0XN35-F1
#
_entry.id   AF-A0A7C0XN35-F1
#
_cell.length_a   1.000
_cell.length_b   1.000
_cell.length_c   1.000
_cell.angle_alpha   90.00
_cell.angle_beta   90.00
_cell.angle_gamma   90.00
#
_symmetry.space_group_name_H-M   'P 1'
#
loop_
_entity.id
_entity.type
_entity.pdbx_description
1 polymer ?
#
loop_
_entity_poly.entity_id
_entity_poly.type
_entity_poly.pdbx_seq_one_letter_code
_entity_poly.pdbx_strand_id
1 'polypeptide(L)'
;MNKKERVERAERAKGKKAALGEDIAIENFTAGKEHEEHEPLNSLDEFPEKYQQDLLNAGIEPSEKGRSGSFLQRDCSVVFSAAKFPGLEIKSTTDALKEHDWL
;
A
#
# COMPACT_ATOMS: atom_id res chain seq x y z
N MET A 1 -13.75 20.65 -0.42
CA MET A 1 -13.05 20.68 -1.73
C MET A 1 -13.53 19.52 -2.57
N ASN A 2 -14.11 19.79 -3.74
CA ASN A 2 -14.69 18.74 -4.58
C ASN A 2 -13.59 17.93 -5.32
N LYS A 3 -13.96 16.82 -5.96
CA LYS A 3 -13.00 15.94 -6.65
C LYS A 3 -12.26 16.66 -7.79
N LYS A 4 -12.94 17.53 -8.53
CA LYS A 4 -12.38 18.27 -9.66
C LYS A 4 -11.29 19.24 -9.21
N GLU A 5 -11.56 20.01 -8.16
CA GLU A 5 -10.59 20.92 -7.53
C GLU A 5 -9.35 20.17 -7.02
N ARG A 6 -9.53 18.97 -6.45
CA ARG A 6 -8.42 18.09 -6.02
C ARG A 6 -7.52 17.70 -7.19
N VAL A 7 -8.12 17.26 -8.30
CA VAL A 7 -7.39 16.86 -9.51
C VAL A 7 -6.65 18.05 -10.11
N GLU A 8 -7.30 19.20 -10.30
CA GLU A 8 -6.66 20.40 -10.87
C GLU A 8 -5.51 20.93 -10.00
N ARG A 9 -5.62 20.81 -8.67
CA ARG A 9 -4.52 21.14 -7.75
C ARG A 9 -3.35 20.17 -7.89
N ALA A 10 -3.61 18.87 -8.05
CA ALA A 10 -2.57 17.87 -8.27
C ALA A 10 -1.84 18.10 -9.59
N GLU A 11 -2.57 18.36 -10.69
CA GLU A 11 -1.98 18.65 -12.01
C GLU A 11 -1.06 19.87 -11.97
N ARG A 12 -1.48 20.96 -11.32
CA ARG A 12 -0.63 22.15 -11.15
C ARG A 12 0.64 21.89 -10.34
N ALA A 13 0.65 20.85 -9.51
CA ALA A 13 1.78 20.48 -8.67
C ALA A 13 2.70 19.42 -9.31
N LYS A 14 2.41 18.95 -10.53
CA LYS A 14 3.15 17.84 -11.16
C LYS A 14 4.67 18.04 -11.20
N GLY A 15 5.14 19.25 -11.46
CA GLY A 15 6.58 19.61 -11.48
C GLY A 15 7.08 20.29 -10.21
N LYS A 16 6.28 20.28 -9.13
CA LYS A 16 6.67 20.94 -7.87
C LYS A 16 7.69 20.08 -7.14
N LYS A 17 8.91 20.58 -7.05
CA LYS A 17 10.01 19.91 -6.33
C LYS A 17 9.73 19.80 -4.83
N ALA A 18 10.21 18.72 -4.22
CA ALA A 18 10.25 18.59 -2.77
C ALA A 18 11.16 19.67 -2.15
N ALA A 19 10.90 20.05 -0.90
CA ALA A 19 11.72 21.04 -0.22
C ALA A 19 13.12 20.51 0.14
N LEU A 20 13.27 19.18 0.26
CA LEU A 20 14.49 18.48 0.66
C LEU A 20 14.66 17.23 -0.22
N GLY A 21 15.90 16.83 -0.43
CA GLY A 21 16.26 15.64 -1.21
C GLY A 21 16.49 15.92 -2.70
N GLU A 22 16.77 14.85 -3.44
CA GLU A 22 16.96 14.89 -4.89
C GLU A 22 15.61 15.10 -5.61
N ASP A 23 15.68 15.80 -6.74
CA ASP A 23 14.52 15.98 -7.62
C ASP A 23 14.37 14.78 -8.54
N ILE A 24 13.34 13.97 -8.29
CA ILE A 24 13.11 12.70 -8.99
C ILE A 24 12.24 12.96 -10.23
N ALA A 25 12.76 12.63 -11.41
CA ALA A 25 12.00 12.62 -12.66
C ALA A 25 11.04 11.40 -12.67
N ILE A 26 9.83 11.59 -12.16
CA ILE A 26 8.81 10.54 -12.00
C ILE A 26 8.39 9.91 -13.34
N GLU A 27 8.53 10.64 -14.45
CA GLU A 27 8.30 10.15 -15.82
C GLU A 27 9.24 9.03 -16.26
N ASN A 28 10.36 8.84 -15.56
CA ASN A 28 11.29 7.74 -15.81
C ASN A 28 10.84 6.42 -15.16
N PHE A 29 9.74 6.44 -14.39
CA PHE A 29 9.20 5.28 -13.70
C PHE A 29 7.84 4.88 -14.27
N THR A 30 7.61 3.59 -14.35
CA THR A 30 6.32 3.03 -14.76
C THR A 30 5.34 3.10 -13.60
N ALA A 31 4.14 3.63 -13.84
CA ALA A 31 3.09 3.64 -12.84
C ALA A 31 2.52 2.22 -12.68
N GLY A 32 2.28 1.78 -11.43
CA GLY A 32 1.85 0.41 -11.13
C GLY A 32 0.52 -0.04 -11.74
N LYS A 33 -0.27 0.86 -12.38
CA LYS A 33 -1.46 0.47 -13.17
C LYS A 33 -1.14 -0.21 -14.50
N GLU A 34 0.10 -0.11 -14.95
CA GLU A 34 0.59 -0.77 -16.17
C GLU A 34 1.08 -2.21 -15.88
N HIS A 35 1.15 -2.60 -14.61
CA HIS A 35 1.49 -3.96 -14.19
C HIS A 35 0.22 -4.77 -13.88
N GLU A 36 0.26 -6.07 -14.17
CA GLU A 36 -0.77 -7.01 -13.71
C GLU A 36 -0.88 -6.93 -12.18
N GLU A 37 -2.11 -6.87 -11.68
CA GLU A 37 -2.37 -6.86 -10.24
C GLU A 37 -1.81 -8.13 -9.61
N HIS A 38 -1.15 -7.98 -8.46
CA HIS A 38 -0.69 -9.17 -7.72
C HIS A 38 -1.87 -9.85 -7.05
N GLU A 39 -1.93 -11.16 -7.21
CA GLU A 39 -2.94 -11.99 -6.55
C GLU A 39 -2.86 -11.87 -5.01
N PRO A 40 -4.00 -11.90 -4.31
CA PRO A 40 -4.02 -11.92 -2.86
C PRO A 40 -3.45 -13.24 -2.33
N LEU A 41 -2.83 -13.16 -1.17
CA LEU A 41 -2.25 -14.28 -0.43
C LEU A 41 -3.20 -14.72 0.67
N ASN A 42 -3.23 -16.02 0.96
CA ASN A 42 -3.99 -16.52 2.11
C ASN A 42 -3.20 -16.39 3.41
N SER A 43 -1.87 -16.36 3.33
CA SER A 43 -0.94 -16.15 4.45
C SER A 43 0.31 -15.41 3.98
N LEU A 44 0.96 -14.64 4.86
CA LEU A 44 2.25 -14.03 4.57
C LEU A 44 3.37 -15.07 4.36
N ASP A 45 3.21 -16.29 4.90
CA ASP A 45 4.14 -17.40 4.65
C ASP A 45 4.12 -17.88 3.20
N GLU A 46 3.06 -17.58 2.42
CA GLU A 46 2.98 -17.89 0.99
C GLU A 46 3.78 -16.91 0.13
N PHE A 47 4.34 -15.85 0.72
CA PHE A 47 5.17 -14.89 -0.01
C PHE A 47 6.43 -15.58 -0.55
N PRO A 48 6.91 -15.24 -1.76
CA PRO A 48 8.02 -15.97 -2.39
C PRO A 48 9.24 -16.09 -1.47
N GLU A 49 9.76 -17.31 -1.33
CA GLU A 49 10.85 -17.64 -0.37
C GLU A 49 12.05 -16.69 -0.47
N LYS A 50 12.40 -16.24 -1.69
CA LYS A 50 13.49 -15.29 -1.93
C LYS A 50 13.34 -13.95 -1.20
N TYR A 51 12.13 -13.59 -0.79
CA TYR A 51 11.82 -12.33 -0.09
C TYR A 51 11.48 -12.54 1.39
N GLN A 52 11.44 -13.78 1.90
CA GLN A 52 11.10 -14.05 3.30
C GLN A 52 12.08 -13.37 4.26
N GLN A 53 13.37 -13.39 3.93
CA GLN A 53 14.38 -12.67 4.72
C GLN A 53 14.19 -11.16 4.66
N ASP A 54 13.73 -10.61 3.53
CA ASP A 54 13.46 -9.17 3.39
C ASP A 54 12.28 -8.74 4.26
N LEU A 55 11.22 -9.56 4.36
CA LEU A 55 10.11 -9.33 5.29
C LEU A 55 10.62 -9.27 6.73
N LEU A 56 11.42 -10.26 7.15
CA LEU A 56 12.00 -10.30 8.49
C LEU A 56 12.93 -9.11 8.77
N ASN A 57 13.75 -8.71 7.80
CA ASN A 57 14.64 -7.54 7.91
C ASN A 57 13.85 -6.24 8.05
N ALA A 58 12.66 -6.16 7.45
CA ALA A 58 11.72 -5.06 7.62
C ALA A 58 10.88 -5.16 8.91
N GLY A 59 11.06 -6.21 9.72
CA GLY A 59 10.32 -6.44 10.96
C GLY A 59 8.93 -7.06 10.78
N ILE A 60 8.60 -7.50 9.56
CA ILE A 60 7.37 -8.21 9.25
C ILE A 60 7.56 -9.68 9.61
N GLU A 61 6.68 -10.21 10.46
CA GLU A 61 6.70 -11.61 10.89
C GLU A 61 5.73 -12.42 10.01
N PRO A 62 6.22 -13.26 9.09
CA PRO A 62 5.37 -13.99 8.13
C PRO A 62 4.38 -14.94 8.81
N SER A 63 4.75 -15.54 9.94
CA SER A 63 3.83 -16.38 10.72
C SER A 63 2.72 -15.58 11.44
N GLU A 64 2.84 -14.25 11.42
CA GLU A 64 2.02 -13.29 12.15
C GLU A 64 1.96 -13.54 13.67
N LYS A 65 2.88 -14.36 14.19
CA LYS A 65 2.90 -14.74 15.60
C LYS A 65 3.21 -13.52 16.48
N GLY A 66 2.34 -13.29 17.46
CA GLY A 66 2.46 -12.12 18.34
C GLY A 66 2.22 -10.80 17.61
N ARG A 67 1.46 -10.81 16.51
CA ARG A 67 0.96 -9.60 15.84
C ARG A 67 -0.56 -9.51 16.01
N SER A 68 -1.05 -8.29 16.25
CA SER A 68 -2.50 -8.01 16.35
C SER A 68 -3.19 -7.97 14.98
N GLY A 69 -2.42 -7.92 13.90
CA GLY A 69 -2.86 -7.91 12.52
C GLY A 69 -1.71 -7.52 11.60
N SER A 70 -1.90 -7.73 10.30
CA SER A 70 -0.88 -7.49 9.29
C SER A 70 -1.51 -6.93 8.02
N PHE A 71 -0.78 -6.07 7.33
CA PHE A 71 -1.16 -5.52 6.03
C PHE A 71 0.09 -5.50 5.14
N LEU A 72 -0.02 -6.07 3.94
CA LEU A 72 1.06 -6.10 2.97
C LEU A 72 0.56 -5.61 1.61
N GLN A 73 1.31 -4.66 1.05
CA GLN A 73 1.10 -4.15 -0.30
C GLN A 73 2.35 -4.45 -1.12
N ARG A 74 2.16 -4.98 -2.33
CA ARG A 74 3.21 -5.19 -3.32
C ARG A 74 2.89 -4.32 -4.53
N ASP A 75 3.84 -3.45 -4.88
CA ASP A 75 3.64 -2.40 -5.89
C ASP A 75 2.39 -1.56 -5.59
N CYS A 76 1.36 -1.64 -6.42
CA CYS A 76 0.07 -0.96 -6.23
C CYS A 76 -1.09 -1.89 -5.82
N SER A 77 -0.80 -3.15 -5.47
CA SER A 77 -1.79 -4.17 -5.10
C SER A 77 -1.69 -4.53 -3.62
N VAL A 78 -2.83 -4.53 -2.92
CA VAL A 78 -2.93 -5.06 -1.56
C VAL A 78 -2.97 -6.58 -1.66
N VAL A 79 -1.92 -7.25 -1.20
CA VAL A 79 -1.78 -8.71 -1.31
C VAL A 79 -2.15 -9.43 -0.03
N PHE A 80 -2.19 -8.75 1.11
CA PHE A 80 -2.60 -9.35 2.39
C PHE A 80 -3.16 -8.30 3.34
N SER A 81 -4.25 -8.63 4.05
CA SER A 81 -4.83 -7.79 5.10
C SER A 81 -5.59 -8.67 6.09
N ALA A 82 -5.15 -8.70 7.34
CA ALA A 82 -5.79 -9.51 8.37
C ALA A 82 -5.73 -8.81 9.74
N ALA A 83 -6.87 -8.71 10.41
CA ALA A 83 -6.94 -8.31 11.82
C ALA A 83 -7.08 -9.56 12.70
N LYS A 84 -6.23 -9.69 13.73
CA LYS A 84 -6.20 -10.82 14.68
C LYS A 84 -6.56 -10.43 16.12
N PHE A 85 -6.84 -9.15 16.37
CA PHE A 85 -7.18 -8.64 17.69
C PHE A 85 -8.62 -8.12 17.74
N PRO A 86 -9.41 -8.49 18.76
CA PRO A 86 -10.76 -7.96 18.92
C PRO A 86 -10.79 -6.43 19.01
N GLY A 87 -11.61 -5.79 18.17
CA GLY A 87 -11.72 -4.33 18.13
C GLY A 87 -10.74 -3.62 17.18
N LEU A 88 -9.92 -4.37 16.43
CA LEU A 88 -9.08 -3.83 15.36
C LEU A 88 -9.71 -4.09 13.99
N GLU A 89 -9.80 -3.06 13.14
CA GLU A 89 -10.15 -3.17 11.73
C GLU A 89 -8.92 -2.82 10.88
N ILE A 90 -8.62 -3.63 9.87
CA ILE A 90 -7.57 -3.39 8.89
C ILE A 90 -8.16 -3.59 7.50
N LYS A 91 -8.06 -2.56 6.65
CA LYS A 91 -8.58 -2.55 5.28
C LYS A 91 -7.68 -1.75 4.35
N SER A 92 -7.80 -2.01 3.05
CA SER A 92 -7.26 -1.10 2.04
C SER A 92 -7.96 0.26 2.15
N THR A 93 -7.25 1.35 1.86
CA THR A 93 -7.86 2.69 1.83
C THR A 93 -9.02 2.76 0.84
N THR A 94 -8.90 2.05 -0.30
CA THR A 94 -9.94 2.00 -1.32
C THR A 94 -11.22 1.37 -0.81
N ASP A 95 -11.15 0.29 -0.03
CA ASP A 95 -12.34 -0.37 0.52
C ASP A 95 -12.90 0.37 1.72
N ALA A 96 -12.04 0.92 2.57
CA ALA A 96 -12.48 1.78 3.68
C ALA A 96 -13.31 2.98 3.18
N LEU A 97 -12.88 3.65 2.10
CA LEU A 97 -13.62 4.77 1.49
C LEU A 97 -14.95 4.36 0.84
N LYS A 98 -15.15 3.08 0.50
CA LYS A 98 -16.44 2.58 -0.03
C LYS A 98 -17.43 2.28 1.08
N GLU A 99 -16.93 1.78 2.21
CA GLU A 99 -17.77 1.29 3.31
C GLU A 99 -18.09 2.37 4.35
N HIS A 100 -17.20 3.35 4.50
CA HIS A 100 -17.27 4.36 5.56
C HIS A 100 -17.39 5.76 4.95
N ASP A 101 -18.63 6.23 4.75
CA ASP A 101 -18.94 7.54 4.14
C ASP A 101 -18.33 8.76 4.87
N TRP A 102 -17.88 8.58 6.11
CA TRP A 102 -17.29 9.62 6.94
C TRP A 102 -15.78 9.84 6.68
N LEU A 103 -15.14 8.94 5.92
CA LEU A 103 -13.73 9.06 5.47
C LEU A 103 -13.59 9.95 4.22
#